data_AF-A0A955TBX5-F1
#
_entry.id   AF-A0A955TBX5-F1
#
_cell.length_a   1.000
_cell.length_b   1.000
_cell.length_c   1.000
_cell.angle_alpha   90.00
_cell.angle_beta   90.00
_cell.angle_gamma   90.00
#
_symmetry.space_group_name_H-M   'P 1'
#
loop_
_entity.id
_entity.type
_entity.pdbx_description
1 polymer ?
#
loop_
_entity_poly.entity_id
_entity_poly.type
_entity_poly.pdbx_seq_one_letter_code
_entity_poly.pdbx_strand_id
1 'polypeptide(L)'
;MNPSEIQAITPYDLDLAAIPDLTWLPWVGQNYADLAPGRKVLIVGESHYSSKEDPVDSAEEIASYLNDPNSTREMVEGALINWTWPHISTLANLHQLLFSPGNPEEFWGELCYYNFIQRPMRYRTTPPERPTWED
;
A
#
# COMPACT_ATOMS: atom_id res chain seq x y z
N MET A 1 11.60 1.28 -14.20
CA MET A 1 11.63 2.24 -13.08
C MET A 1 12.96 2.01 -12.36
N ASN A 2 13.73 3.05 -12.01
CA ASN A 2 14.89 2.84 -11.15
C ASN A 2 14.35 2.40 -9.78
N PRO A 3 14.80 1.27 -9.21
CA PRO A 3 14.40 0.80 -7.88
C PRO A 3 15.09 1.68 -6.83
N SER A 4 14.80 2.98 -6.84
CA SER A 4 15.26 3.91 -5.82
C SER A 4 14.55 3.55 -4.52
N GLU A 5 15.22 2.71 -3.76
CA GLU A 5 15.09 2.55 -2.31
C GLU A 5 13.65 2.30 -1.84
N ILE A 6 13.11 1.13 -2.20
CA ILE A 6 12.07 0.51 -1.37
C ILE A 6 12.57 0.56 0.08
N GLN A 7 11.69 0.97 1.00
CA GLN A 7 11.94 1.19 2.41
C GLN A 7 12.90 0.13 2.95
N ALA A 8 13.94 0.60 3.65
CA ALA A 8 14.92 -0.27 4.27
C ALA A 8 14.22 -1.34 5.13
N ILE A 9 14.79 -2.56 5.11
CA ILE A 9 14.32 -3.71 5.88
C ILE A 9 14.01 -3.28 7.32
N THR A 10 12.78 -3.50 7.77
CA THR A 10 12.39 -3.13 9.12
C THR A 10 12.75 -4.25 10.10
N PRO A 11 12.87 -3.97 11.41
CA PRO A 11 13.09 -5.02 12.41
C PRO A 11 12.01 -6.11 12.43
N TYR A 12 10.85 -5.85 11.80
CA TYR A 12 9.72 -6.77 11.73
C TYR A 12 9.78 -7.72 10.52
N ASP A 13 10.62 -7.44 9.52
CA ASP A 13 10.56 -8.12 8.22
C ASP A 13 10.82 -9.62 8.32
N LEU A 14 11.73 -10.05 9.20
CA LEU A 14 12.00 -11.47 9.42
C LEU A 14 10.79 -12.21 9.98
N ASP A 15 10.12 -11.62 10.97
CA ASP A 15 8.93 -12.22 11.59
C ASP A 15 7.75 -12.20 10.62
N LEU A 16 7.57 -11.10 9.89
CA LEU A 16 6.51 -10.95 8.88
C LEU A 16 6.68 -11.95 7.72
N ALA A 17 7.91 -12.10 7.21
CA ALA A 17 8.20 -13.05 6.14
C ALA A 17 8.04 -14.52 6.58
N ALA A 18 8.04 -14.79 7.89
CA ALA A 18 7.80 -16.12 8.43
C ALA A 18 6.31 -16.47 8.59
N ILE A 19 5.39 -15.50 8.40
CA ILE A 19 3.95 -15.73 8.51
C ILE A 19 3.48 -16.54 7.29
N PRO A 20 2.89 -17.74 7.50
CA PRO A 20 2.31 -18.49 6.40
C PRO A 20 1.19 -17.69 5.73
N ASP A 21 1.15 -17.75 4.40
CA ASP A 21 0.12 -17.12 3.56
C ASP A 21 0.08 -15.58 3.60
N LEU A 22 1.08 -14.91 4.18
CA LEU A 22 1.22 -13.46 4.05
C LEU A 22 1.64 -13.11 2.61
N THR A 23 0.71 -12.54 1.83
CA THR A 23 0.92 -12.26 0.41
C THR A 23 1.93 -11.13 0.16
N TRP A 24 1.85 -10.07 0.97
CA TRP A 24 2.71 -8.89 0.84
C TRP A 24 3.23 -8.47 2.20
N LEU A 25 4.45 -7.97 2.24
CA LEU A 25 4.99 -7.34 3.43
C LEU A 25 4.26 -6.01 3.67
N PRO A 26 3.76 -5.76 4.90
CA PRO A 26 3.19 -4.46 5.23
C PRO A 26 4.26 -3.37 5.16
N TRP A 27 3.79 -2.15 4.98
CA TRP A 27 4.57 -0.95 5.28
C TRP A 27 4.61 -0.78 6.79
N VAL A 28 5.80 -0.69 7.37
CA VAL A 28 5.97 -0.37 8.79
C VAL A 28 6.84 0.86 8.89
N GLY A 29 6.26 1.98 9.29
CA GLY A 29 6.97 3.25 9.37
C GLY A 29 8.23 3.16 10.25
N GLN A 30 9.28 3.90 9.87
CA GLN A 30 10.59 3.84 10.53
C GLN A 30 10.56 4.15 12.02
N ASN A 31 9.59 4.94 12.49
CA ASN A 31 9.43 5.34 13.89
C ASN A 31 8.38 4.48 14.63
N TYR A 32 7.75 3.52 13.95
CA TYR A 32 6.67 2.70 14.51
C TYR A 32 7.11 1.87 15.73
N ALA A 33 8.38 1.46 15.76
CA ALA A 33 8.94 0.69 16.87
C ALA A 33 9.07 1.53 18.16
N ASP A 34 9.36 2.83 18.00
CA ASP A 34 9.63 3.76 19.10
C ASP A 34 8.34 4.34 19.72
N LEU A 35 7.19 4.09 19.10
CA LEU A 35 5.90 4.51 19.62
C LEU A 35 5.55 3.83 20.94
N ALA A 36 5.04 4.63 21.87
CA ALA A 36 4.52 4.15 23.14
C ALA A 36 3.39 3.11 22.95
N PRO A 37 3.25 2.14 23.87
CA PRO A 37 2.11 1.23 23.86
C PRO A 37 0.78 1.99 23.79
N GLY A 38 -0.16 1.47 22.99
CA GLY A 38 -1.47 2.09 22.76
C GLY A 38 -1.49 3.23 21.74
N ARG A 39 -0.34 3.58 21.13
CA ARG A 39 -0.25 4.58 20.05
C ARG A 39 -0.04 3.98 18.66
N LYS A 40 0.11 2.66 18.59
CA LYS A 40 0.35 1.93 17.34
C LYS A 40 -0.94 1.79 16.54
N VAL A 41 -0.91 2.25 15.30
CA VAL A 41 -2.03 2.18 14.36
C VAL A 41 -1.65 1.32 13.16
N LEU A 42 -2.52 0.37 12.83
CA LEU A 42 -2.52 -0.34 11.55
C LEU A 42 -3.71 0.15 10.73
N ILE A 43 -3.44 0.59 9.52
CA ILE A 43 -4.45 0.88 8.50
C ILE A 43 -4.48 -0.30 7.52
N VAL A 44 -5.68 -0.79 7.24
CA VAL A 44 -5.91 -1.82 6.23
C VAL A 44 -6.65 -1.19 5.07
N GLY A 45 -6.04 -1.23 3.89
CA GLY A 45 -6.71 -0.88 2.64
C GLY A 45 -7.14 -2.12 1.88
N GLU A 46 -8.30 -2.05 1.24
CA GLU A 46 -8.96 -3.22 0.64
C GLU A 46 -9.13 -3.08 -0.89
N SER A 47 -8.43 -2.14 -1.54
CA SER A 47 -8.60 -1.93 -2.99
C SER A 47 -7.30 -1.61 -3.71
N HIS A 48 -7.14 -2.20 -4.90
CA HIS A 48 -6.08 -1.84 -5.84
C HIS A 48 -6.59 -1.91 -7.26
N TYR A 49 -6.25 -0.90 -8.06
CA TYR A 49 -6.79 -0.75 -9.40
C TYR A 49 -5.66 -0.62 -10.41
N SER A 50 -5.75 -1.41 -11.48
CA SER A 50 -4.87 -1.23 -12.63
C SER A 50 -5.12 0.13 -13.29
N SER A 51 -4.02 0.79 -13.63
CA SER A 51 -4.02 2.09 -14.28
C SER A 51 -4.14 2.01 -15.81
N LYS A 52 -4.08 0.80 -16.38
CA LYS A 52 -4.00 0.53 -17.81
C LYS A 52 -5.38 0.39 -18.46
N GLU A 53 -5.50 0.90 -19.67
CA GLU A 53 -6.70 0.76 -20.51
C GLU A 53 -6.67 -0.55 -21.29
N ASP A 54 -5.50 -0.87 -21.87
CA ASP A 54 -5.30 -2.11 -22.61
C ASP A 54 -5.43 -3.34 -21.69
N PRO A 55 -6.22 -4.36 -22.06
CA PRO A 55 -6.40 -5.56 -21.24
C PRO A 55 -5.12 -6.37 -21.00
N VAL A 56 -4.20 -6.41 -21.96
CA VAL A 56 -2.95 -7.16 -21.84
C VAL A 56 -2.02 -6.43 -20.87
N ASP A 57 -1.82 -5.13 -21.07
CA ASP A 57 -1.01 -4.31 -20.16
C ASP A 57 -1.58 -4.32 -18.73
N SER A 58 -2.91 -4.31 -18.60
CA SER A 58 -3.59 -4.40 -17.31
C SER A 58 -3.34 -5.73 -16.63
N ALA A 59 -3.42 -6.85 -17.37
CA ALA A 59 -3.12 -8.17 -16.83
C ALA A 59 -1.65 -8.30 -16.41
N GLU A 60 -0.71 -7.72 -17.16
CA GLU A 60 0.71 -7.70 -16.81
C GLU A 60 0.98 -6.88 -15.52
N GLU A 61 0.38 -5.69 -15.38
CA GLU A 61 0.47 -4.87 -14.16
C GLU A 61 -0.09 -5.60 -12.94
N ILE A 62 -1.26 -6.24 -13.09
CA ILE A 62 -1.89 -7.05 -12.03
C ILE A 62 -1.01 -8.24 -11.65
N ALA A 63 -0.47 -8.95 -12.64
CA ALA A 63 0.43 -10.08 -12.38
C ALA A 63 1.71 -9.64 -11.67
N SER A 64 2.28 -8.50 -12.05
CA SER A 64 3.45 -7.93 -11.36
C SER A 64 3.13 -7.63 -9.89
N TYR A 65 1.99 -7.00 -9.62
CA TYR A 65 1.55 -6.66 -8.26
C TYR A 65 1.31 -7.91 -7.39
N LEU A 66 0.70 -8.96 -7.96
CA LEU A 66 0.41 -10.18 -7.21
C LEU A 66 1.67 -10.99 -6.87
N ASN A 67 2.74 -10.87 -7.67
CA ASN A 67 3.96 -11.67 -7.53
C ASN A 67 5.12 -10.95 -6.83
N ASP A 68 4.98 -9.66 -6.53
CA ASP A 68 5.99 -8.92 -5.78
C ASP A 68 5.61 -8.79 -4.29
N PRO A 69 6.38 -9.39 -3.35
CA PRO A 69 6.10 -9.28 -1.93
C PRO A 69 6.16 -7.85 -1.39
N ASN A 70 6.75 -6.89 -2.12
CA ASN A 70 6.84 -5.48 -1.71
C ASN A 70 5.67 -4.63 -2.21
N SER A 71 4.67 -5.20 -2.90
CA SER A 71 3.63 -4.42 -3.57
C SER A 71 2.77 -3.53 -2.65
N THR A 72 2.62 -3.87 -1.36
CA THR A 72 2.05 -2.92 -0.38
C THR A 72 2.96 -1.71 -0.14
N ARG A 73 4.28 -1.94 0.00
CA ARG A 73 5.29 -0.90 0.24
C ARG A 73 5.43 0.01 -0.97
N GLU A 74 5.53 -0.57 -2.16
CA GLU A 74 5.59 0.19 -3.42
C GLU A 74 4.38 1.11 -3.58
N MET A 75 3.19 0.67 -3.16
CA MET A 75 1.99 1.50 -3.19
C MET A 75 2.10 2.69 -2.23
N VAL A 76 2.53 2.47 -0.98
CA VAL A 76 2.69 3.57 -0.01
C VAL A 76 3.73 4.57 -0.49
N GLU A 77 4.88 4.10 -0.96
CA GLU A 77 5.93 4.96 -1.50
C GLU A 77 5.47 5.72 -2.73
N GLY A 78 4.92 5.00 -3.73
CA GLY A 78 4.52 5.59 -5.00
C GLY A 78 3.34 6.54 -4.87
N ALA A 79 2.34 6.19 -4.06
CA ALA A 79 1.10 6.95 -3.99
C ALA A 79 1.04 7.99 -2.87
N LEU A 80 1.76 7.79 -1.76
CA LEU A 80 1.52 8.54 -0.50
C LEU A 80 2.74 9.33 -0.02
N ILE A 81 3.95 8.95 -0.44
CA ILE A 81 5.20 9.63 -0.07
C ILE A 81 5.78 10.36 -1.28
N ASN A 82 6.09 9.64 -2.36
CA ASN A 82 6.77 10.17 -3.54
C ASN A 82 5.81 10.76 -4.59
N TRP A 83 4.50 10.50 -4.46
CA TRP A 83 3.46 11.00 -5.37
C TRP A 83 3.73 10.71 -6.86
N THR A 84 4.37 9.58 -7.15
CA THR A 84 4.65 9.11 -8.52
C THR A 84 3.44 8.46 -9.16
N TRP A 85 2.48 8.01 -8.35
CA TRP A 85 1.22 7.41 -8.81
C TRP A 85 0.10 8.47 -8.82
N PRO A 86 -0.96 8.28 -9.63
CA PRO A 86 -2.13 9.15 -9.59
C PRO A 86 -2.68 9.30 -8.17
N HIS A 87 -2.97 10.55 -7.78
CA HIS A 87 -3.30 10.94 -6.41
C HIS A 87 -4.45 10.10 -5.81
N ILE A 88 -4.14 9.27 -4.81
CA ILE A 88 -5.12 8.47 -4.07
C ILE A 88 -5.70 9.35 -2.95
N SER A 89 -6.71 10.16 -3.30
CA SER A 89 -7.23 11.23 -2.44
C SER A 89 -7.64 10.83 -1.03
N THR A 90 -8.11 9.59 -0.82
CA THR A 90 -8.51 9.12 0.52
C THR A 90 -7.31 8.89 1.44
N LEU A 91 -6.26 8.23 0.95
CA LEU A 91 -5.07 7.94 1.74
C LEU A 91 -4.17 9.18 1.87
N ALA A 92 -4.06 9.95 0.80
CA ALA A 92 -3.35 11.23 0.74
C ALA A 92 -3.76 12.21 1.85
N ASN A 93 -5.06 12.28 2.18
CA ASN A 93 -5.59 13.21 3.18
C ASN A 93 -5.80 12.57 4.56
N LEU A 94 -5.40 11.31 4.75
CA LEU A 94 -5.67 10.57 5.98
C LEU A 94 -5.01 11.23 7.20
N HIS A 95 -3.81 11.78 7.01
CA HIS A 95 -3.11 12.52 8.07
C HIS A 95 -3.93 13.72 8.58
N GLN A 96 -4.67 14.39 7.69
CA GLN A 96 -5.56 15.51 8.05
C GLN A 96 -6.78 15.02 8.82
N LEU A 97 -7.37 13.90 8.39
CA LEU A 97 -8.53 13.29 9.07
C LEU A 97 -8.19 12.88 10.51
N LEU A 98 -6.99 12.34 10.72
CA LEU A 98 -6.54 11.88 12.04
C LEU A 98 -5.97 13.00 12.91
N PHE A 99 -6.12 14.26 12.49
CA PHE A 99 -5.59 15.44 13.19
C PHE A 99 -4.10 15.33 13.53
N SER A 100 -3.34 14.64 12.67
CA SER A 100 -1.89 14.51 12.76
C SER A 100 -1.22 15.75 12.17
N PRO A 101 -0.06 16.22 12.70
CA PRO A 101 0.69 17.33 12.12
C PRO A 101 0.96 17.15 10.62
N GLY A 102 1.12 18.27 9.92
CA GLY A 102 0.89 18.40 8.47
C GLY A 102 1.89 17.73 7.52
N ASN A 103 2.83 16.90 7.99
CA ASN A 103 3.80 16.21 7.13
C ASN A 103 3.39 14.73 6.90
N PRO A 104 3.05 14.34 5.65
CA PRO A 104 2.80 12.95 5.29
C PRO A 104 3.94 12.00 5.65
N GLU A 105 5.21 12.41 5.55
CA GLU A 105 6.36 11.54 5.88
C GLU A 105 6.40 11.15 7.36
N GLU A 106 6.11 12.10 8.24
CA GLU A 106 6.03 11.86 9.69
C GLU A 106 4.85 10.93 10.01
N PHE A 107 3.69 11.20 9.40
CA PHE A 107 2.50 10.38 9.54
C PHE A 107 2.74 8.93 9.09
N TRP A 108 3.26 8.72 7.87
CA TRP A 108 3.57 7.38 7.35
C TRP A 108 4.76 6.73 8.05
N GLY A 109 5.65 7.52 8.67
CA GLY A 109 6.76 7.05 9.50
C GLY A 109 6.34 6.50 10.86
N GLU A 110 5.16 6.86 11.37
CA GLU A 110 4.66 6.42 12.68
C GLU A 110 3.57 5.33 12.61
N LEU A 111 3.16 4.88 11.42
CA LEU A 111 2.07 3.94 11.28
C LEU A 111 2.46 2.67 10.54
N CYS A 112 1.59 1.66 10.62
CA CYS A 112 1.66 0.46 9.80
C CYS A 112 0.52 0.50 8.76
N TYR A 113 0.80 0.10 7.53
CA TYR A 113 -0.20 -0.01 6.46
C TYR A 113 -0.10 -1.36 5.77
N TYR A 114 -1.25 -1.99 5.54
CA TYR A 114 -1.34 -3.23 4.79
C TYR A 114 -2.42 -3.15 3.72
N ASN A 115 -2.05 -3.41 2.45
CA ASN A 115 -3.01 -3.47 1.36
C ASN A 115 -3.56 -4.90 1.24
N PHE A 116 -4.58 -5.21 2.03
CA PHE A 116 -5.23 -6.52 2.02
C PHE A 116 -6.30 -6.57 0.93
N ILE A 117 -5.88 -6.83 -0.30
CA ILE A 117 -6.79 -6.88 -1.45
C ILE A 117 -7.16 -8.33 -1.79
N GLN A 118 -8.43 -8.54 -2.11
CA GLN A 118 -8.95 -9.82 -2.60
C GLN A 118 -8.43 -10.10 -4.01
N ARG A 119 -8.55 -9.11 -4.89
CA ARG A 119 -7.92 -9.09 -6.21
C ARG A 119 -7.71 -7.66 -6.72
N PRO A 120 -6.63 -7.39 -7.46
CA PRO A 120 -6.53 -6.17 -8.26
C PRO A 120 -7.66 -6.10 -9.30
N MET A 121 -8.17 -4.89 -9.54
CA MET A 121 -9.32 -4.67 -10.42
C MET A 121 -8.98 -3.81 -11.61
N ARG A 122 -9.69 -4.00 -12.72
CA ARG A 122 -9.53 -3.15 -13.91
C ARG A 122 -10.45 -1.94 -13.82
N TYR A 123 -9.91 -0.77 -13.48
CA TYR A 123 -10.73 0.44 -13.33
C TYR A 123 -11.06 1.11 -14.66
N ARG A 124 -10.14 1.07 -15.64
CA ARG A 124 -10.31 1.74 -16.93
C ARG A 124 -11.07 0.88 -17.96
N THR A 125 -12.18 0.31 -17.52
CA THR A 125 -13.11 -0.48 -18.34
C THR A 125 -14.49 0.19 -18.38
N THR A 126 -15.39 -0.28 -19.24
CA THR A 126 -16.76 0.23 -19.33
C THR A 126 -17.76 -0.94 -19.17
N PRO A 127 -18.43 -1.10 -18.02
CA PRO A 127 -18.27 -0.31 -16.79
C PRO A 127 -16.94 -0.61 -16.06
N PRO A 128 -16.42 0.30 -15.21
CA PRO A 128 -15.29 0.03 -14.33
C PRO A 128 -15.54 -1.19 -13.43
N GLU A 129 -14.53 -2.03 -13.23
CA GLU A 129 -14.64 -3.11 -12.25
C GLU A 129 -14.72 -2.56 -10.82
N ARG A 130 -15.49 -3.25 -9.98
CA ARG A 130 -15.75 -2.93 -8.58
C ARG A 130 -15.85 -4.22 -7.77
N PRO A 131 -15.47 -4.20 -6.48
CA PRO A 131 -15.66 -5.34 -5.60
C PRO A 131 -17.13 -5.72 -5.52
N THR A 132 -17.37 -7.01 -5.43
CA THR A 132 -18.68 -7.64 -5.33
C THR A 132 -18.74 -8.51 -4.07
N TRP A 133 -19.93 -9.00 -3.73
CA TRP A 133 -20.10 -9.91 -2.59
C TRP A 133 -19.43 -11.27 -2.76
N GLU A 134 -18.97 -11.59 -3.98
CA GLU A 134 -18.33 -12.85 -4.33
C GLU A 134 -16.79 -12.76 -4.22
N ASP A 135 -16.25 -11.56 -4.03
CA ASP A 135 -14.83 -11.29 -3.74
C ASP A 135 -14.55 -11.44 -2.24
#